data_AF-A0A845MN32-F1
#
_entry.id   AF-A0A845MN32-F1
#
_cell.length_a   1.000
_cell.length_b   1.000
_cell.length_c   1.000
_cell.angle_alpha   90.00
_cell.angle_beta   90.00
_cell.angle_gamma   90.00
#
_symmetry.space_group_name_H-M   'P 1'
#
loop_
_entity.id
_entity.type
_entity.pdbx_description
1 polymer ?
#
loop_
_entity_poly.entity_id
_entity_poly.type
_entity_poly.pdbx_seq_one_letter_code
_entity_poly.pdbx_strand_id
1 'polypeptide(L)'
;MDCTLCRTPAQRFTQVDNREYFRCPCCQLTFEHPDKLPSPEQEKGQYDLHENQPDDPGYRRFLSQLADPLMALLPDDAQGLDFGCGPGPALATMLQEQGFDCETFDPLYAPDTSVLDRHYDFVTCTEVIEHLHQPAREWDWFAAHVKPGGWLGIMTRWLIDDTAFANWHYRRDPTHVCFWQPATFEWLARQQGWSLHLTGNPVVLMQKR
;
A
#
# COMPACT_ATOMS: atom_id res chain seq x y z
N MET A 1 -15.17 4.94 -18.09
CA MET A 1 -14.29 5.38 -16.99
C MET A 1 -12.96 4.66 -17.16
N ASP A 2 -11.86 5.38 -16.99
CA ASP A 2 -10.53 4.78 -17.10
C ASP A 2 -10.06 4.29 -15.74
N CYS A 3 -9.28 3.21 -15.73
CA CYS A 3 -8.70 2.67 -14.51
C CYS A 3 -7.73 3.68 -13.88
N THR A 4 -7.88 3.90 -12.57
CA THR A 4 -7.05 4.83 -11.78
C THR A 4 -5.58 4.43 -11.69
N LEU A 5 -5.23 3.18 -12.03
CA LEU A 5 -3.86 2.65 -12.04
C LEU A 5 -3.25 2.60 -13.44
N CYS A 6 -3.86 1.84 -14.37
CA CYS A 6 -3.27 1.60 -15.70
C CYS A 6 -3.87 2.43 -16.85
N ARG A 7 -4.86 3.29 -16.55
CA ARG A 7 -5.52 4.20 -17.50
C ARG A 7 -6.23 3.52 -18.68
N THR A 8 -6.39 2.20 -18.68
CA THR A 8 -7.25 1.49 -19.66
C THR A 8 -8.71 1.54 -19.24
N PRO A 9 -9.67 1.42 -20.18
CA PRO A 9 -11.10 1.40 -19.84
C PRO A 9 -11.46 0.32 -18.81
N ALA A 10 -12.08 0.73 -17.72
CA ALA A 10 -12.61 -0.16 -16.69
C ALA A 10 -14.10 -0.48 -16.93
N GLN A 11 -14.55 -1.60 -16.37
CA GLN A 11 -15.94 -2.06 -16.44
C GLN A 11 -16.58 -1.93 -15.06
N ARG A 12 -17.90 -1.76 -15.02
CA ARG A 12 -18.65 -1.81 -13.76
C ARG A 12 -18.50 -3.19 -13.14
N PHE A 13 -18.10 -3.25 -11.88
CA PHE A 13 -17.94 -4.49 -11.12
C PHE A 13 -19.20 -4.77 -10.29
N THR A 14 -19.57 -3.85 -9.40
CA THR A 14 -20.76 -3.99 -8.56
C THR A 14 -21.20 -2.64 -8.00
N GLN A 15 -22.37 -2.61 -7.36
CA GLN A 15 -22.83 -1.49 -6.54
C GLN A 15 -23.28 -2.01 -5.18
N VAL A 16 -22.77 -1.40 -4.12
CA VAL A 16 -23.07 -1.77 -2.74
C VAL A 16 -23.19 -0.48 -1.93
N ASP A 17 -24.21 -0.36 -1.08
CA ASP A 17 -24.43 0.81 -0.22
C ASP A 17 -24.42 2.16 -0.97
N ASN A 18 -25.00 2.21 -2.18
CA ASN A 18 -24.98 3.38 -3.10
C ASN A 18 -23.59 3.83 -3.56
N ARG A 19 -22.56 3.00 -3.37
CA ARG A 19 -21.20 3.17 -3.91
C ARG A 19 -21.04 2.30 -5.14
N GLU A 20 -20.45 2.86 -6.18
CA GLU A 20 -20.21 2.18 -7.45
C GLU A 20 -18.74 1.78 -7.56
N TYR A 21 -18.50 0.49 -7.82
CA TYR A 21 -17.16 -0.06 -7.96
C TYR A 21 -16.95 -0.52 -9.39
N PHE A 22 -15.74 -0.28 -9.88
CA PHE A 22 -15.29 -0.64 -11.22
C PHE A 22 -14.11 -1.60 -11.11
N ARG A 23 -13.96 -2.47 -12.11
CA ARG A 23 -12.81 -3.33 -12.25
C ARG A 23 -12.17 -3.17 -13.61
N CYS A 24 -10.85 -3.04 -13.60
CA CYS A 24 -10.07 -2.99 -14.81
C CYS A 24 -9.84 -4.40 -15.39
N PRO A 25 -10.22 -4.70 -16.64
CA PRO A 25 -9.90 -6.00 -17.25
C PRO A 25 -8.39 -6.17 -17.53
N CYS A 26 -7.63 -5.08 -17.63
CA CYS A 26 -6.18 -5.11 -17.89
C CYS A 26 -5.37 -5.45 -16.63
N CYS A 27 -5.46 -4.62 -15.58
CA CYS A 27 -4.67 -4.78 -14.35
C CYS A 27 -5.44 -5.40 -13.17
N GLN A 28 -6.72 -5.75 -13.35
CA GLN A 28 -7.58 -6.35 -12.31
C GLN A 28 -7.81 -5.50 -11.04
N LEU A 29 -7.31 -4.27 -10.97
CA LEU A 29 -7.61 -3.37 -9.85
C LEU A 29 -9.13 -3.13 -9.80
N THR A 30 -9.69 -3.29 -8.61
CA THR A 30 -11.05 -2.84 -8.30
C THR A 30 -10.94 -1.50 -7.61
N PHE A 31 -11.74 -0.52 -8.01
CA PHE A 31 -11.69 0.81 -7.41
C PHE A 31 -13.07 1.44 -7.38
N GLU A 32 -13.28 2.35 -6.45
CA GLU A 32 -14.52 3.13 -6.37
C GLU A 32 -14.56 4.26 -7.41
N HIS A 33 -15.76 4.65 -7.82
CA HIS A 33 -15.99 5.87 -8.59
C HIS A 33 -15.27 7.10 -7.97
N PRO A 34 -14.46 7.86 -8.73
CA PRO A 34 -13.74 9.04 -8.23
C PRO A 34 -14.61 10.11 -7.56
N ASP A 35 -15.83 10.35 -8.05
CA ASP A 35 -16.79 11.27 -7.41
C ASP A 35 -17.28 10.84 -6.01
N LYS A 36 -16.91 9.66 -5.53
CA LYS A 36 -17.28 9.12 -4.22
C LYS A 36 -16.10 9.03 -3.24
N LEU A 37 -14.91 9.43 -3.66
CA LEU A 37 -13.73 9.43 -2.81
C LEU A 37 -13.91 10.35 -1.60
N PRO A 38 -13.42 9.97 -0.42
CA PRO A 38 -13.47 10.81 0.76
C PRO A 38 -12.64 12.09 0.58
N SER A 39 -13.02 13.15 1.27
CA SER A 39 -12.17 14.34 1.45
C SER A 39 -11.02 14.05 2.41
N PRO A 40 -9.89 14.79 2.35
CA PRO A 40 -8.80 14.66 3.31
C PRO A 40 -9.24 14.76 4.77
N GLU A 41 -10.25 15.58 5.08
CA GLU A 41 -10.80 15.70 6.44
C GLU A 41 -11.54 14.43 6.89
N GLN A 42 -12.23 13.75 5.97
CA GLN A 42 -12.89 12.47 6.23
C GLN A 42 -11.88 11.35 6.42
N GLU A 43 -10.83 11.32 5.59
CA GLU A 43 -9.72 10.37 5.73
C GLU A 43 -9.04 10.52 7.07
N LYS A 44 -8.60 11.75 7.40
CA LYS A 44 -8.00 12.04 8.70
C LYS A 44 -8.92 11.67 9.87
N GLY A 45 -10.20 12.00 9.77
CA GLY A 45 -11.18 11.68 10.80
C GLY A 45 -11.31 10.18 11.05
N GLN A 46 -11.17 9.34 10.00
CA GLN A 46 -11.14 7.89 10.13
C GLN A 46 -9.80 7.40 10.69
N TYR A 47 -8.67 7.91 10.19
CA TYR A 47 -7.32 7.52 10.64
C TYR A 47 -7.08 7.82 12.11
N ASP A 48 -7.62 8.93 12.62
CA ASP A 48 -7.53 9.30 14.03
C ASP A 48 -8.28 8.32 14.96
N LEU A 49 -9.13 7.43 14.42
CA LEU A 49 -9.78 6.35 15.18
C LEU A 49 -8.91 5.09 15.32
N HIS A 50 -7.79 5.00 14.61
CA HIS A 50 -6.92 3.83 14.65
C HIS A 50 -6.05 3.82 15.91
N GLU A 51 -6.02 2.67 16.61
CA GLU A 51 -5.20 2.44 17.80
C GLU A 51 -3.81 1.87 17.42
N ASN A 52 -3.03 2.63 16.64
CA ASN A 52 -1.73 2.21 16.11
C ASN A 52 -0.56 2.58 17.05
N GLN A 53 -0.65 2.19 18.32
CA GLN A 53 0.40 2.51 19.31
C GLN A 53 1.70 1.74 18.98
N PRO A 54 2.86 2.42 18.84
CA PRO A 54 4.11 1.77 18.44
C PRO A 54 4.61 0.65 19.36
N ASP A 55 4.27 0.75 20.66
CA ASP A 55 4.66 -0.23 21.67
C ASP A 55 3.60 -1.34 21.86
N ASP A 56 2.47 -1.29 21.16
CA ASP A 56 1.44 -2.33 21.27
C ASP A 56 1.94 -3.66 20.68
N PRO A 57 2.00 -4.76 21.48
CA PRO A 57 2.53 -6.03 21.00
C PRO A 57 1.66 -6.67 19.90
N GLY A 58 0.36 -6.38 19.86
CA GLY A 58 -0.55 -6.86 18.84
C GLY A 58 -0.27 -6.19 17.49
N TYR A 59 -0.11 -4.88 17.49
CA TYR A 59 0.20 -4.08 16.31
C TYR A 59 1.60 -4.39 15.77
N ARG A 60 2.61 -4.48 16.63
CA ARG A 60 3.95 -4.92 16.21
C ARG A 60 3.94 -6.33 15.61
N ARG A 61 3.17 -7.27 16.18
CA ARG A 61 2.99 -8.61 15.60
C ARG A 61 2.31 -8.55 14.23
N PHE A 62 1.32 -7.67 14.06
CA PHE A 62 0.68 -7.45 12.77
C PHE A 62 1.70 -6.97 11.72
N LEU A 63 2.51 -5.96 12.05
CA LEU A 63 3.55 -5.40 11.17
C LEU A 63 4.71 -6.36 10.89
N SER A 64 5.07 -7.23 11.84
CA SER A 64 6.10 -8.28 11.67
C SER A 64 5.80 -9.23 10.50
N GLN A 65 4.54 -9.39 10.10
CA GLN A 65 4.20 -10.16 8.91
C GLN A 65 4.92 -9.63 7.64
N LEU A 66 5.19 -8.32 7.56
CA LEU A 66 5.98 -7.71 6.50
C LEU A 66 7.42 -7.48 6.93
N ALA A 67 7.65 -6.97 8.15
CA ALA A 67 9.00 -6.59 8.58
C ALA A 67 9.95 -7.78 8.55
N ASP A 68 9.56 -8.91 9.15
CA ASP A 68 10.43 -10.09 9.29
C ASP A 68 10.91 -10.64 7.94
N PRO A 69 10.02 -10.92 6.96
CA PRO A 69 10.48 -11.42 5.65
C PRO A 69 11.20 -10.36 4.83
N LEU A 70 10.89 -9.07 4.98
CA LEU A 70 11.62 -8.00 4.28
C LEU A 70 13.06 -7.91 4.81
N MET A 71 13.24 -7.82 6.13
CA MET A 71 14.57 -7.70 6.77
C MET A 71 15.49 -8.87 6.42
N ALA A 72 14.95 -10.08 6.26
CA ALA A 72 15.71 -11.25 5.82
C ALA A 72 16.30 -11.14 4.39
N LEU A 73 15.85 -10.16 3.59
CA LEU A 73 16.26 -9.94 2.21
C LEU A 73 17.13 -8.69 2.04
N LEU A 74 17.18 -7.82 3.05
CA LEU A 74 17.92 -6.57 3.00
C LEU A 74 19.40 -6.79 3.33
N PRO A 75 20.31 -6.07 2.66
CA PRO A 75 21.70 -6.01 3.10
C PRO A 75 21.81 -5.28 4.44
N ASP A 76 22.88 -5.56 5.18
CA ASP A 76 23.28 -4.75 6.34
C ASP A 76 23.38 -3.27 5.91
N ASP A 77 22.91 -2.36 6.76
CA ASP A 77 22.87 -0.90 6.52
C ASP A 77 21.93 -0.42 5.37
N ALA A 78 20.97 -1.24 4.93
CA ALA A 78 19.98 -0.79 3.95
C ALA A 78 19.24 0.48 4.42
N GLN A 79 19.05 1.44 3.51
CA GLN A 79 18.30 2.66 3.78
C GLN A 79 16.92 2.58 3.16
N GLY A 80 15.89 2.92 3.93
CA GLY A 80 14.52 2.87 3.45
C GLY A 80 13.62 4.01 3.87
N LEU A 81 12.39 3.91 3.38
CA LEU A 81 11.30 4.83 3.66
C LEU A 81 10.06 4.04 4.04
N ASP A 82 9.45 4.42 5.16
CA ASP A 82 8.10 4.03 5.50
C ASP A 82 7.09 5.03 4.94
N PHE A 83 6.48 4.68 3.80
CA PHE A 83 5.55 5.52 3.06
C PHE A 83 4.12 5.32 3.55
N GLY A 84 3.51 6.40 4.06
CA GLY A 84 2.21 6.40 4.73
C GLY A 84 2.31 5.90 6.17
N CYS A 85 3.32 6.39 6.91
CA CYS A 85 3.68 5.87 8.23
C CYS A 85 2.66 6.17 9.35
N GLY A 86 1.69 7.07 9.13
CA GLY A 86 0.71 7.47 10.13
C GLY A 86 1.30 8.24 11.33
N PRO A 87 0.51 8.44 12.42
CA PRO A 87 0.88 9.26 13.58
C PRO A 87 1.93 8.62 14.52
N GLY A 88 2.20 7.32 14.36
CA GLY A 88 3.14 6.57 15.18
C GLY A 88 3.83 5.52 14.31
N PRO A 89 4.99 5.82 13.71
CA PRO A 89 5.60 5.00 12.66
C PRO A 89 6.26 3.73 13.23
N ALA A 90 5.43 2.83 13.75
CA ALA A 90 5.86 1.64 14.46
C ALA A 90 6.74 0.72 13.60
N LEU A 91 6.44 0.62 12.30
CA LEU A 91 7.24 -0.17 11.37
C LEU A 91 8.63 0.42 11.18
N ALA A 92 8.75 1.73 10.96
CA ALA A 92 10.04 2.40 10.90
C ALA A 92 10.86 2.19 12.18
N THR A 93 10.24 2.33 13.36
CA THR A 93 10.88 2.04 14.65
C THR A 93 11.35 0.58 14.75
N MET A 94 10.53 -0.39 14.35
CA MET A 94 10.89 -1.80 14.33
C MET A 94 12.11 -2.07 13.45
N LEU A 95 12.18 -1.45 12.27
CA LEU A 95 13.31 -1.59 11.33
C LEU A 95 14.59 -0.94 11.91
N GLN A 96 14.46 0.25 12.49
CA GLN A 96 15.57 0.96 13.14
C GLN A 96 16.17 0.17 14.32
N GLU A 97 15.33 -0.48 15.13
CA GLU A 97 15.77 -1.35 16.22
C GLU A 97 16.60 -2.56 15.72
N GLN A 98 16.40 -2.98 14.46
CA GLN A 98 17.18 -4.05 13.81
C GLN A 98 18.41 -3.51 13.06
N GLY A 99 18.68 -2.20 13.12
CA GLY A 99 19.87 -1.57 12.53
C GLY A 99 19.67 -1.00 11.13
N PHE A 100 18.44 -0.94 10.61
CA PHE A 100 18.16 -0.32 9.31
C PHE A 100 17.88 1.18 9.44
N ASP A 101 18.45 1.98 8.55
CA ASP A 101 18.06 3.39 8.43
C ASP A 101 16.69 3.47 7.75
N CYS A 102 15.71 4.06 8.42
CA CYS A 102 14.34 4.12 7.91
C CYS A 102 13.75 5.51 8.15
N GLU A 103 13.60 6.27 7.08
CA GLU A 103 12.90 7.55 7.06
C GLU A 103 11.39 7.32 7.09
N THR A 104 10.62 8.37 7.39
CA THR A 104 9.15 8.28 7.45
C THR A 104 8.52 9.37 6.60
N PHE A 105 7.42 9.04 5.92
CA PHE A 105 6.62 10.01 5.20
C PHE A 105 5.14 9.71 5.36
N ASP A 106 4.36 10.75 5.66
CA ASP A 106 2.91 10.71 5.63
C ASP A 106 2.38 12.12 5.40
N PRO A 107 1.46 12.35 4.44
CA PRO A 107 1.00 13.69 4.10
C PRO A 107 0.30 14.43 5.25
N LEU A 108 -0.22 13.70 6.24
CA LEU A 108 -0.93 14.27 7.39
C LEU A 108 -0.06 14.28 8.65
N TYR A 109 0.76 13.24 8.86
CA TYR A 109 1.44 13.00 10.14
C TYR A 109 2.96 13.17 10.09
N ALA A 110 3.60 13.01 8.93
CA ALA A 110 5.04 13.20 8.71
C ALA A 110 5.29 13.87 7.34
N PRO A 111 4.89 15.16 7.17
CA PRO A 111 4.73 15.79 5.85
C PRO A 111 6.04 16.34 5.27
N ASP A 112 7.21 15.88 5.74
CA ASP A 112 8.48 16.31 5.18
C ASP A 112 8.68 15.67 3.80
N THR A 113 8.40 16.44 2.75
CA THR A 113 8.52 15.96 1.37
C THR A 113 9.97 15.80 0.90
N SER A 114 10.97 16.30 1.65
CA SER A 114 12.38 16.21 1.22
C SER A 114 12.88 14.76 1.15
N VAL A 115 12.26 13.85 1.92
CA VAL A 115 12.55 12.41 1.85
C VAL A 115 12.09 11.81 0.51
N LEU A 116 11.08 12.40 -0.15
CA LEU A 116 10.58 11.89 -1.43
C LEU A 116 11.51 12.13 -2.62
N ASP A 117 12.55 12.96 -2.46
CA ASP A 117 13.56 13.24 -3.49
C ASP A 117 14.75 12.26 -3.45
N ARG A 118 14.74 11.29 -2.51
CA ARG A 118 15.81 10.30 -2.31
C ARG A 118 15.49 8.96 -2.97
N HIS A 119 16.51 8.13 -3.16
CA HIS A 119 16.36 6.75 -3.62
C HIS A 119 16.69 5.79 -2.49
N TYR A 120 15.95 4.68 -2.42
CA TYR A 120 15.96 3.79 -1.27
C TYR A 120 16.29 2.35 -1.66
N ASP A 121 17.01 1.66 -0.77
CA ASP A 121 17.23 0.21 -0.85
C ASP A 121 15.94 -0.55 -0.53
N PHE A 122 15.05 0.04 0.27
CA PHE A 122 13.70 -0.46 0.44
C PHE A 122 12.66 0.65 0.68
N VAL A 123 11.41 0.41 0.28
CA VAL A 123 10.25 1.23 0.66
C VAL A 123 9.20 0.31 1.27
N THR A 124 8.64 0.68 2.40
CA THR A 124 7.47 0.02 2.99
C THR A 124 6.21 0.84 2.79
N CYS A 125 5.07 0.17 2.65
CA CYS A 125 3.77 0.80 2.44
C CYS A 125 2.68 -0.09 3.05
N THR A 126 2.37 0.12 4.33
CA THR A 126 1.49 -0.75 5.11
C THR A 126 0.15 -0.11 5.44
N GLU A 127 -0.94 -0.70 4.97
CA GLU A 127 -2.31 -0.20 5.08
C GLU A 127 -2.44 1.22 4.48
N VAL A 128 -1.95 1.37 3.25
CA VAL A 128 -1.87 2.66 2.54
C VAL A 128 -2.43 2.56 1.13
N ILE A 129 -2.06 1.52 0.38
CA ILE A 129 -2.35 1.47 -1.05
C ILE A 129 -3.84 1.32 -1.38
N GLU A 130 -4.64 0.86 -0.41
CA GLU A 130 -6.10 0.83 -0.47
C GLU A 130 -6.76 2.22 -0.43
N HIS A 131 -6.05 3.23 0.10
CA HIS A 131 -6.53 4.61 0.25
C HIS A 131 -6.16 5.52 -0.92
N LEU A 132 -5.29 5.05 -1.83
CA LEU A 132 -4.76 5.91 -2.87
C LEU A 132 -5.85 6.38 -3.84
N HIS A 133 -6.05 7.70 -3.90
CA HIS A 133 -6.88 8.35 -4.91
C HIS A 133 -6.23 8.35 -6.30
N GLN A 134 -4.90 8.34 -6.36
CA GLN A 134 -4.11 8.38 -7.61
C GLN A 134 -3.09 7.23 -7.68
N PRO A 135 -3.49 5.96 -7.60
CA PRO A 135 -2.55 4.84 -7.47
C PRO A 135 -1.52 4.77 -8.61
N ALA A 136 -1.84 5.26 -9.82
CA ALA A 136 -0.86 5.37 -10.91
C ALA A 136 0.35 6.26 -10.55
N ARG A 137 0.11 7.46 -9.99
CA ARG A 137 1.16 8.44 -9.67
C ARG A 137 2.08 7.88 -8.58
N GLU A 138 1.52 7.23 -7.59
CA GLU A 138 2.22 6.71 -6.41
C GLU A 138 3.02 5.48 -6.80
N TRP A 139 2.44 4.64 -7.67
CA TRP A 139 3.16 3.51 -8.23
C TRP A 139 4.32 3.94 -9.13
N ASP A 140 4.15 4.98 -9.96
CA ASP A 140 5.23 5.59 -10.73
C ASP A 140 6.33 6.14 -9.79
N TRP A 141 5.95 6.71 -8.65
CA TRP A 141 6.90 7.15 -7.62
C TRP A 141 7.68 5.96 -7.02
N PHE A 142 7.02 4.86 -6.62
CA PHE A 142 7.72 3.66 -6.12
C PHE A 142 8.71 3.12 -7.17
N ALA A 143 8.29 3.07 -8.43
CA ALA A 143 9.12 2.62 -9.54
C ALA A 143 10.32 3.52 -9.81
N ALA A 144 10.22 4.83 -9.55
CA ALA A 144 11.34 5.74 -9.70
C ALA A 144 12.31 5.67 -8.52
N HIS A 145 11.83 5.57 -7.28
CA HIS A 145 12.64 5.83 -6.08
C HIS A 145 13.18 4.57 -5.39
N VAL A 146 12.61 3.38 -5.65
CA VAL A 146 13.26 2.12 -5.26
C VAL A 146 14.46 1.89 -6.18
N LYS A 147 15.65 1.68 -5.60
CA LYS A 147 16.88 1.41 -6.36
C LYS A 147 16.80 0.07 -7.11
N PRO A 148 17.52 -0.11 -8.24
CA PRO A 148 17.70 -1.44 -8.83
C PRO A 148 18.25 -2.44 -7.79
N GLY A 149 17.65 -3.62 -7.69
CA GLY A 149 17.93 -4.61 -6.65
C GLY A 149 17.23 -4.33 -5.30
N GLY A 150 16.64 -3.15 -5.12
CA GLY A 150 15.91 -2.77 -3.91
C GLY A 150 14.49 -3.34 -3.84
N TRP A 151 13.86 -3.15 -2.70
CA TRP A 151 12.59 -3.81 -2.34
C TRP A 151 11.44 -2.83 -2.11
N LEU A 152 10.25 -3.18 -2.56
CA LEU A 152 8.99 -2.57 -2.15
C LEU A 152 8.22 -3.59 -1.33
N GLY A 153 8.02 -3.31 -0.05
CA GLY A 153 7.19 -4.09 0.87
C GLY A 153 5.81 -3.45 1.01
N ILE A 154 4.76 -4.19 0.72
CA ILE A 154 3.38 -3.72 0.80
C ILE A 154 2.60 -4.63 1.75
N MET A 155 1.81 -4.03 2.64
CA MET A 155 0.80 -4.75 3.41
C MET A 155 -0.58 -4.15 3.11
N THR A 156 -1.46 -4.94 2.52
CA THR A 156 -2.87 -4.58 2.28
C THR A 156 -3.68 -5.85 2.10
N ARG A 157 -4.93 -5.90 2.56
CA ARG A 157 -5.73 -7.12 2.38
C ARG A 157 -6.16 -7.28 0.93
N TRP A 158 -5.95 -8.48 0.39
CA TRP A 158 -6.30 -8.75 -0.99
C TRP A 158 -7.76 -9.15 -1.13
N LEU A 159 -8.37 -8.67 -2.22
CA LEU A 159 -9.65 -9.18 -2.70
C LEU A 159 -9.40 -10.53 -3.40
N ILE A 160 -9.86 -11.61 -2.77
CA ILE A 160 -9.69 -12.99 -3.26
C ILE A 160 -11.02 -13.68 -3.61
N ASP A 161 -12.14 -13.09 -3.20
CA ASP A 161 -13.49 -13.61 -3.43
C ASP A 161 -14.45 -12.45 -3.71
N ASP A 162 -14.84 -12.33 -4.98
CA ASP A 162 -15.79 -11.32 -5.42
C ASP A 162 -17.18 -11.46 -4.79
N THR A 163 -17.59 -12.68 -4.44
CA THR A 163 -18.90 -12.94 -3.85
C THR A 163 -18.98 -12.39 -2.42
N ALA A 164 -17.85 -12.32 -1.73
CA ALA A 164 -17.73 -11.73 -0.40
C ALA A 164 -17.64 -10.21 -0.42
N PHE A 165 -17.33 -9.58 -1.56
CA PHE A 165 -17.02 -8.14 -1.65
C PHE A 165 -18.09 -7.25 -0.99
N ALA A 166 -19.37 -7.54 -1.23
CA ALA A 166 -20.47 -6.75 -0.66
C ALA A 166 -20.55 -6.82 0.87
N ASN A 167 -20.04 -7.86 1.50
CA ASN A 167 -20.06 -8.04 2.95
C ASN A 167 -18.68 -7.98 3.61
N TRP A 168 -17.62 -7.83 2.82
CA TRP A 168 -16.24 -7.86 3.28
C TRP A 168 -15.96 -6.64 4.17
N HIS A 169 -15.50 -6.89 5.40
CA HIS A 169 -15.23 -5.83 6.38
C HIS A 169 -14.24 -4.79 5.88
N TYR A 170 -13.23 -5.20 5.10
CA TYR A 170 -12.20 -4.31 4.58
C TYR A 170 -12.75 -3.25 3.63
N ARG A 171 -13.84 -3.55 2.90
CA ARG A 171 -14.53 -2.56 2.06
C ARG A 171 -15.43 -1.61 2.85
N ARG A 172 -15.76 -1.94 4.10
CA ARG A 172 -16.67 -1.12 4.92
C ARG A 172 -16.01 0.16 5.42
N ASP A 173 -14.69 0.20 5.48
CA ASP A 173 -13.98 1.43 5.74
C ASP A 173 -14.23 2.41 4.56
N PRO A 174 -14.76 3.61 4.83
CA PRO A 174 -15.07 4.57 3.77
C PRO A 174 -13.82 5.07 3.03
N THR A 175 -12.66 4.97 3.65
CA THR A 175 -11.38 5.41 3.06
C THR A 175 -10.72 4.35 2.18
N HIS A 176 -11.24 3.11 2.16
CA HIS A 176 -10.74 2.07 1.27
C HIS A 176 -11.43 2.22 -0.08
N VAL A 177 -10.68 2.69 -1.07
CA VAL A 177 -11.19 3.06 -2.39
C VAL A 177 -10.54 2.26 -3.52
N CYS A 178 -9.41 1.61 -3.24
CA CYS A 178 -8.71 0.69 -4.11
C CYS A 178 -8.64 -0.71 -3.46
N PHE A 179 -9.07 -1.75 -4.18
CA PHE A 179 -9.05 -3.13 -3.71
C PHE A 179 -8.18 -3.98 -4.62
N TRP A 180 -7.04 -4.37 -4.07
CA TRP A 180 -5.94 -5.01 -4.76
C TRP A 180 -6.12 -6.53 -4.80
N GLN A 181 -5.61 -7.14 -5.86
CA GLN A 181 -5.64 -8.59 -6.07
C GLN A 181 -4.24 -9.11 -6.39
N PRO A 182 -3.95 -10.40 -6.14
CA PRO A 182 -2.72 -11.04 -6.62
C PRO A 182 -2.44 -10.75 -8.11
N ALA A 183 -3.49 -10.80 -8.95
CA ALA A 183 -3.40 -10.50 -10.37
C ALA A 183 -2.96 -9.04 -10.68
N THR A 184 -3.31 -8.08 -9.81
CA THR A 184 -2.86 -6.69 -9.96
C THR A 184 -1.37 -6.56 -9.71
N PHE A 185 -0.87 -7.19 -8.65
CA PHE A 185 0.57 -7.20 -8.35
C PHE A 185 1.37 -7.94 -9.43
N GLU A 186 0.85 -9.07 -9.93
CA GLU A 186 1.47 -9.79 -11.06
C GLU A 186 1.55 -8.91 -12.32
N TRP A 187 0.49 -8.16 -12.60
CA TRP A 187 0.47 -7.24 -13.72
C TRP A 187 1.54 -6.15 -13.56
N LEU A 188 1.62 -5.50 -12.40
CA LEU A 188 2.61 -4.46 -12.12
C LEU A 188 4.04 -4.98 -12.23
N ALA A 189 4.27 -6.19 -11.69
CA ALA A 189 5.56 -6.85 -11.78
C ALA A 189 6.00 -7.06 -13.23
N ARG A 190 5.09 -7.53 -14.09
CA ARG A 190 5.36 -7.72 -15.52
C ARG A 190 5.58 -6.39 -16.26
N GLN A 191 4.77 -5.37 -15.97
CA GLN A 191 4.84 -4.09 -16.69
C GLN A 191 6.11 -3.30 -16.40
N GLN A 192 6.61 -3.37 -15.17
CA GLN A 192 7.71 -2.52 -14.71
C GLN A 192 8.97 -3.30 -14.30
N GLY A 193 9.01 -4.60 -14.59
CA GLY A 193 10.20 -5.42 -14.39
C GLY A 193 10.51 -5.72 -12.92
N TRP A 194 9.49 -5.99 -12.10
CA TRP A 194 9.70 -6.45 -10.74
C TRP A 194 9.67 -7.98 -10.65
N SER A 195 10.42 -8.53 -9.69
CA SER A 195 10.13 -9.86 -9.15
C SER A 195 9.04 -9.73 -8.08
N LEU A 196 8.07 -10.64 -8.07
CA LEU A 196 6.94 -10.62 -7.14
C LEU A 196 7.00 -11.83 -6.19
N HIS A 197 6.84 -11.56 -4.90
CA HIS A 197 6.75 -12.56 -3.85
C HIS A 197 5.50 -12.30 -3.00
N LEU A 198 4.51 -13.16 -3.13
CA LEU A 198 3.30 -13.15 -2.29
C LEU A 198 3.58 -14.03 -1.07
N THR A 199 3.86 -13.42 0.09
CA THR A 199 4.26 -14.15 1.32
C THR A 199 3.06 -14.62 2.14
N GLY A 200 1.86 -14.19 1.76
CA GLY A 200 0.57 -14.51 2.37
C GLY A 200 -0.30 -13.27 2.39
N ASN A 201 -1.63 -13.38 2.48
CA ASN A 201 -2.48 -12.19 2.62
C ASN A 201 -2.33 -11.66 4.05
N PRO A 202 -1.74 -10.47 4.28
CA PRO A 202 -1.79 -9.29 3.39
C PRO A 202 -0.45 -8.79 2.78
N VAL A 203 0.62 -9.57 2.77
CA VAL A 203 1.99 -9.11 2.46
C VAL A 203 2.46 -9.45 1.04
N VAL A 204 2.91 -8.41 0.34
CA VAL A 204 3.53 -8.47 -0.98
C VAL A 204 4.93 -7.87 -0.90
N LEU A 205 5.93 -8.62 -1.35
CA LEU A 205 7.29 -8.13 -1.52
C LEU A 205 7.63 -8.09 -3.01
N MET A 206 8.13 -6.95 -3.49
CA MET A 206 8.51 -6.77 -4.88
C MET A 206 9.95 -6.28 -4.98
N GLN A 207 10.79 -6.99 -5.73
CA GLN A 207 12.19 -6.57 -5.95
C GLN A 207 12.33 -5.94 -7.33
N LYS A 208 12.93 -4.76 -7.40
CA LYS A 208 13.20 -4.10 -8.67
C LYS A 208 14.37 -4.78 -9.37
N ARG A 209 14.21 -5.17 -10.64
CA ARG A 209 15.28 -5.79 -11.43
C ARG A 209 16.22 -4.77 -12.06
#